data_AF-A0A542Y7I4-F1
#
_entry.id   AF-A0A542Y7I4-F1
#
_cell.length_a   1.000
_cell.length_b   1.000
_cell.length_c   1.000
_cell.angle_alpha   90.00
_cell.angle_beta   90.00
_cell.angle_gamma   90.00
#
_symmetry.space_group_name_H-M   'P 1'
#
loop_
_entity.id
_entity.type
_entity.pdbx_description
1 polymer ?
#
loop_
_entity_poly.entity_id
_entity_poly.type
_entity_poly.pdbx_seq_one_letter_code
_entity_poly.pdbx_strand_id
1 'polypeptide(L)'
;MSSEAHQLADGIAVVDAFFDGVFAPLEAWIPQLEADLRAAQLPLSGPALADLTREGAFRVLDTGDRPLYGAGFCGSAAVVGEGNPLAWWQGADRHLLASSTFGPGQAVIDLARLEWFRVPKQTGEPHIAGPFVDYLCSNEITLTSAIPVVVGGEFWGVACADVLVAGIEESLLPSIRGIDSAALVNAHGRVVVSTDPDRETGDRLRGLGSEDSDADVAAMHIVRSERYPFALVAPR
;
A
#
# COMPACT_ATOMS: atom_id res chain seq x y z
N MET A 1 30.06 14.12 1.54
CA MET A 1 29.01 13.36 0.82
C MET A 1 28.85 14.01 -0.56
N SER A 2 28.70 13.23 -1.63
CA SER A 2 28.50 13.78 -2.99
C SER A 2 27.14 14.50 -3.10
N SER A 3 27.00 15.37 -4.10
CA SER A 3 25.74 16.06 -4.40
C SER A 3 24.57 15.09 -4.62
N GLU A 4 24.85 13.94 -5.24
CA GLU A 4 23.86 12.89 -5.52
C GLU A 4 23.38 12.20 -4.24
N ALA A 5 24.28 11.91 -3.29
CA ALA A 5 23.88 11.32 -2.01
C ALA A 5 22.94 12.21 -1.21
N HIS A 6 23.07 13.55 -1.34
CA HIS A 6 22.13 14.49 -0.73
C HIS A 6 20.77 14.49 -1.45
N GLN A 7 20.78 14.49 -2.79
CA GLN A 7 19.55 14.41 -3.58
C GLN A 7 18.78 13.09 -3.37
N LEU A 8 19.47 11.95 -3.21
CA LEU A 8 18.83 10.69 -2.83
C LEU A 8 18.19 10.75 -1.44
N ALA A 9 18.83 11.44 -0.48
CA ALA A 9 18.25 11.64 0.84
C ALA A 9 17.01 12.55 0.80
N ASP A 10 17.05 13.64 0.01
CA ASP A 10 15.89 14.49 -0.24
C ASP A 10 14.75 13.70 -0.89
N GLY A 11 15.07 12.81 -1.84
CA GLY A 11 14.09 11.91 -2.45
C GLY A 11 13.46 10.94 -1.44
N ILE A 12 14.23 10.38 -0.50
CA ILE A 12 13.68 9.54 0.57
C ILE A 12 12.75 10.35 1.47
N ALA A 13 13.11 11.59 1.81
CA ALA A 13 12.24 12.47 2.59
C ALA A 13 10.90 12.76 1.87
N VAL A 14 10.91 12.87 0.54
CA VAL A 14 9.69 12.99 -0.27
C VAL A 14 8.84 11.72 -0.19
N VAL A 15 9.45 10.53 -0.28
CA VAL A 15 8.74 9.25 -0.14
C VAL A 15 8.14 9.11 1.26
N ASP A 16 8.88 9.46 2.30
CA ASP A 16 8.40 9.41 3.68
C ASP A 16 7.22 10.35 3.88
N ALA A 17 7.33 11.60 3.43
CA ALA A 17 6.24 12.56 3.51
C ALA A 17 5.03 12.16 2.63
N PHE A 18 5.25 11.38 1.56
CA PHE A 18 4.16 10.84 0.76
C PHE A 18 3.36 9.82 1.56
N PHE A 19 4.03 8.80 2.13
CA PHE A 19 3.36 7.74 2.87
C PHE A 19 2.86 8.18 4.25
N ASP A 20 3.46 9.21 4.86
CA ASP A 20 2.88 9.88 6.03
C ASP A 20 1.45 10.34 5.76
N GLY A 21 1.23 10.99 4.61
CA GLY A 21 -0.09 11.44 4.18
C GLY A 21 -1.04 10.29 3.85
N VAL A 22 -0.52 9.12 3.46
CA VAL A 22 -1.35 7.92 3.21
C VAL A 22 -1.78 7.26 4.52
N PHE A 23 -0.86 7.13 5.49
CA PHE A 23 -1.13 6.46 6.76
C PHE A 23 -1.92 7.33 7.74
N ALA A 24 -1.66 8.64 7.80
CA ALA A 24 -2.32 9.54 8.74
C ALA A 24 -3.86 9.44 8.77
N PRO A 25 -4.59 9.46 7.63
CA PRO A 25 -6.05 9.32 7.65
C PRO A 25 -6.51 7.90 8.04
N LEU A 26 -5.73 6.86 7.72
CA LEU A 26 -6.03 5.50 8.18
C LEU A 26 -5.89 5.38 9.70
N GLU A 27 -4.78 5.87 10.26
CA GLU A 27 -4.51 5.89 11.69
C GLU A 27 -5.59 6.68 12.45
N ALA A 28 -6.03 7.81 11.89
CA ALA A 28 -7.14 8.58 12.45
C ALA A 28 -8.50 7.84 12.41
N TRP A 29 -8.69 6.94 11.44
CA TRP A 29 -9.91 6.15 11.31
C TRP A 29 -9.93 4.94 12.26
N ILE A 30 -8.79 4.30 12.54
CA ILE A 30 -8.71 3.05 13.31
C ILE A 30 -9.53 3.07 14.62
N PRO A 31 -9.40 4.07 15.53
CA PRO A 31 -10.10 4.01 16.81
C PRO A 31 -11.63 3.99 16.67
N GLN A 32 -12.16 4.73 15.69
CA GLN A 32 -13.59 4.76 15.40
C GLN A 32 -14.04 3.44 14.77
N LEU A 33 -13.28 2.93 13.80
CA LEU A 33 -13.57 1.63 13.17
C LEU A 33 -13.63 0.49 14.18
N GLU A 34 -12.67 0.44 15.12
CA GLU A 34 -12.70 -0.56 16.19
C GLU A 34 -13.93 -0.41 17.09
N ALA A 35 -14.32 0.83 17.44
CA ALA A 35 -15.50 1.08 18.26
C ALA A 35 -16.79 0.63 17.55
N ASP A 36 -16.92 0.95 16.26
CA ASP A 36 -18.07 0.56 15.45
C ASP A 36 -18.18 -0.96 15.31
N LEU A 37 -17.06 -1.64 15.06
CA LEU A 37 -17.02 -3.10 14.98
C LEU A 37 -17.33 -3.76 16.34
N ARG A 38 -16.88 -3.20 17.47
CA ARG A 38 -17.22 -3.72 18.81
C ARG A 38 -18.70 -3.58 19.14
N ALA A 39 -19.34 -2.51 18.65
CA ALA A 39 -20.76 -2.27 18.87
C ALA A 39 -21.66 -3.12 17.95
N ALA A 40 -21.11 -3.64 16.85
CA ALA A 40 -21.83 -4.46 15.90
C ALA A 40 -22.08 -5.90 16.41
N GLN A 41 -23.19 -6.49 15.98
CA GLN A 41 -23.46 -7.91 16.20
C GLN A 41 -22.76 -8.74 15.12
N LEU A 42 -21.55 -9.21 15.42
CA LEU A 42 -20.76 -10.05 14.51
C LEU A 42 -21.30 -11.50 14.44
N PRO A 43 -21.09 -12.22 13.31
CA PRO A 43 -20.46 -11.75 12.08
C PRO A 43 -21.41 -10.90 11.20
N LEU A 44 -20.85 -9.96 10.45
CA LEU A 44 -21.55 -9.12 9.48
C LEU A 44 -21.69 -9.84 8.12
N SER A 45 -22.68 -9.40 7.34
CA SER A 45 -22.71 -9.63 5.91
C SER A 45 -21.84 -8.59 5.19
N GLY A 46 -21.37 -8.91 3.98
CA GLY A 46 -20.64 -7.95 3.13
C GLY A 46 -21.34 -6.59 2.97
N PRO A 47 -22.66 -6.53 2.67
CA PRO A 47 -23.40 -5.27 2.63
C PRO A 47 -23.39 -4.50 3.96
N ALA A 48 -23.58 -5.20 5.10
CA ALA A 48 -23.55 -4.56 6.41
C ALA A 48 -22.16 -4.02 6.77
N LEU A 49 -21.10 -4.72 6.36
CA LEU A 49 -19.73 -4.22 6.47
C LEU A 49 -19.55 -2.95 5.64
N ALA A 50 -19.99 -2.96 4.38
CA ALA A 50 -19.90 -1.80 3.50
C ALA A 50 -20.69 -0.60 4.03
N ASP A 51 -21.85 -0.83 4.65
CA ASP A 51 -22.60 0.26 5.28
C ASP A 51 -21.87 0.85 6.49
N LEU A 52 -21.29 0.00 7.34
CA LEU A 52 -20.57 0.40 8.54
C LEU A 52 -19.30 1.21 8.21
N THR A 53 -18.55 0.81 7.18
CA THR A 53 -17.22 1.39 6.92
C THR A 53 -17.24 2.57 5.95
N ARG A 54 -18.37 2.82 5.26
CA ARG A 54 -18.48 3.81 4.17
C ARG A 54 -17.99 5.20 4.56
N GLU A 55 -18.50 5.74 5.66
CA GLU A 55 -18.17 7.11 6.08
C GLU A 55 -16.69 7.25 6.42
N GLY A 56 -16.10 6.25 7.08
CA GLY A 56 -14.68 6.22 7.38
C GLY A 56 -13.82 6.16 6.12
N ALA A 57 -14.15 5.26 5.19
CA ALA A 57 -13.43 5.15 3.93
C ALA A 57 -13.52 6.43 3.09
N PHE A 58 -14.68 7.10 3.08
CA PHE A 58 -14.84 8.37 2.37
C PHE A 58 -14.01 9.49 3.01
N ARG A 59 -13.99 9.57 4.35
CA ARG A 59 -13.10 10.52 5.04
C ARG A 59 -11.63 10.29 4.72
N VAL A 60 -11.18 9.04 4.62
CA VAL A 60 -9.81 8.72 4.19
C VAL A 60 -9.58 9.25 2.78
N LEU A 61 -10.48 8.89 1.84
CA LEU A 61 -10.39 9.26 0.44
C LEU A 61 -10.48 10.76 0.15
N ASP A 62 -11.15 11.52 1.01
CA ASP A 62 -11.34 12.97 0.87
C ASP A 62 -10.20 13.80 1.48
N THR A 63 -9.14 13.13 1.98
CA THR A 63 -7.93 13.80 2.45
C THR A 63 -7.23 14.47 1.27
N GLY A 64 -7.31 15.80 1.19
CA GLY A 64 -6.93 16.58 0.00
C GLY A 64 -5.44 16.77 -0.24
N ASP A 65 -4.57 16.16 0.57
CA ASP A 65 -3.11 16.32 0.49
C ASP A 65 -2.42 15.26 -0.38
N ARG A 66 -3.11 14.16 -0.74
CA ARG A 66 -2.57 13.07 -1.57
C ARG A 66 -3.63 12.45 -2.49
N PRO A 67 -3.25 11.97 -3.70
CA PRO A 67 -4.18 11.32 -4.62
C PRO A 67 -4.42 9.86 -4.21
N LEU A 68 -5.19 9.63 -3.14
CA LEU A 68 -5.64 8.30 -2.79
C LEU A 68 -6.62 7.80 -3.86
N TYR A 69 -6.29 6.65 -4.45
CA TYR A 69 -7.11 6.03 -5.47
C TYR A 69 -8.23 5.19 -4.85
N GLY A 70 -7.93 4.52 -3.74
CA GLY A 70 -8.83 3.61 -3.06
C GLY A 70 -8.68 3.66 -1.56
N ALA A 71 -9.74 3.38 -0.82
CA ALA A 71 -9.66 3.10 0.61
C ALA A 71 -10.81 2.23 1.08
N GLY A 72 -10.60 1.52 2.18
CA GLY A 72 -11.61 0.66 2.72
C GLY A 72 -11.14 -0.18 3.89
N PHE A 73 -11.98 -1.15 4.24
CA PHE A 73 -11.67 -2.16 5.23
C PHE A 73 -11.93 -3.55 4.64
N CYS A 74 -10.98 -4.45 4.85
CA CYS A 74 -11.13 -5.86 4.55
C CYS A 74 -11.30 -6.65 5.85
N GLY A 75 -12.50 -7.18 6.06
CA GLY A 75 -12.83 -7.96 7.25
C GLY A 75 -12.26 -9.38 7.21
N SER A 76 -11.79 -9.85 8.35
CA SER A 76 -11.44 -11.25 8.54
C SER A 76 -12.70 -12.13 8.66
N ALA A 77 -12.50 -13.46 8.69
CA ALA A 77 -13.58 -14.42 8.93
C ALA A 77 -14.23 -14.29 10.32
N ALA A 78 -13.58 -13.61 11.29
CA ALA A 78 -14.19 -13.29 12.58
C ALA A 78 -15.22 -12.15 12.48
N VAL A 79 -15.06 -11.27 11.48
CA VAL A 79 -15.91 -10.10 11.28
C VAL A 79 -16.98 -10.34 10.22
N VAL A 80 -16.67 -11.07 9.15
CA VAL A 80 -17.57 -11.28 8.01
C VAL A 80 -17.88 -12.75 7.84
N GLY A 81 -19.16 -13.10 7.92
CA GLY A 81 -19.63 -14.50 7.83
C GLY A 81 -20.09 -14.89 6.43
N GLU A 82 -20.55 -13.91 5.64
CA GLU A 82 -21.08 -14.13 4.29
C GLU A 82 -20.87 -12.90 3.40
N GLY A 83 -20.64 -13.13 2.11
CA GLY A 83 -20.52 -12.08 1.10
C GLY A 83 -19.08 -11.59 0.91
N ASN A 84 -18.94 -10.42 0.27
CA ASN A 84 -17.63 -9.82 0.01
C ASN A 84 -17.02 -9.26 1.31
N PRO A 85 -15.84 -9.74 1.76
CA PRO A 85 -15.18 -9.18 2.94
C PRO A 85 -14.49 -7.84 2.66
N LEU A 86 -14.43 -7.39 1.40
CA LEU A 86 -13.86 -6.09 1.02
C LEU A 86 -14.95 -5.04 0.93
N ALA A 87 -15.00 -4.16 1.93
CA ALA A 87 -15.74 -2.92 1.87
C ALA A 87 -14.77 -1.80 1.46
N TRP A 88 -14.61 -1.62 0.14
CA TRP A 88 -13.54 -0.82 -0.44
C TRP A 88 -14.06 0.05 -1.58
N TRP A 89 -13.76 1.34 -1.55
CA TRP A 89 -14.21 2.30 -2.55
C TRP A 89 -13.03 2.87 -3.31
N GLN A 90 -13.20 3.07 -4.62
CA GLN A 90 -12.13 3.50 -5.49
C GLN A 90 -12.57 4.52 -6.53
N GLY A 91 -11.58 5.23 -7.09
CA GLY A 91 -11.75 6.22 -8.13
C GLY A 91 -12.42 7.51 -7.65
N ALA A 92 -12.57 8.46 -8.57
CA ALA A 92 -13.21 9.75 -8.31
C ALA A 92 -14.69 9.60 -7.90
N ASP A 93 -15.40 8.66 -8.52
CA ASP A 93 -16.81 8.39 -8.27
C ASP A 93 -17.07 7.52 -7.03
N ARG A 94 -16.00 7.15 -6.30
CA ARG A 94 -16.06 6.33 -5.08
C ARG A 94 -16.89 5.08 -5.31
N HIS A 95 -16.58 4.33 -6.37
CA HIS A 95 -17.30 3.11 -6.66
C HIS A 95 -16.92 2.04 -5.63
N LEU A 96 -17.94 1.50 -4.94
CA LEU A 96 -17.76 0.33 -4.09
C LEU A 96 -17.31 -0.82 -4.98
N LEU A 97 -16.23 -1.48 -4.59
CA LEU A 97 -15.73 -2.66 -5.25
C LEU A 97 -16.82 -3.74 -5.22
N ALA A 98 -17.48 -3.90 -6.38
CA ALA A 98 -18.67 -4.71 -6.46
C ALA A 98 -18.32 -6.19 -6.30
N SER A 99 -19.19 -6.92 -5.62
CA SER A 99 -19.13 -8.38 -5.59
C SER A 99 -19.20 -9.01 -6.99
N SER A 100 -19.62 -8.27 -8.03
CA SER A 100 -19.75 -8.76 -9.41
C SER A 100 -18.42 -8.99 -10.14
N THR A 101 -17.29 -8.53 -9.61
CA THR A 101 -15.97 -9.04 -10.03
C THR A 101 -15.83 -10.54 -9.70
N PHE A 102 -16.68 -11.04 -8.80
CA PHE A 102 -16.72 -12.42 -8.29
C PHE A 102 -18.09 -13.04 -8.55
N GLY A 103 -18.52 -13.07 -9.82
CA GLY A 103 -19.85 -13.54 -10.24
C GLY A 103 -20.28 -14.88 -9.61
N PRO A 104 -21.57 -15.23 -9.66
CA PRO A 104 -22.09 -16.44 -8.99
C PRO A 104 -21.30 -17.69 -9.41
N GLY A 105 -20.55 -18.26 -8.47
CA GLY A 105 -19.67 -19.42 -8.67
C GLY A 105 -18.17 -19.14 -8.79
N GLN A 106 -17.70 -17.89 -8.69
CA GLN A 106 -16.26 -17.58 -8.63
C GLN A 106 -15.70 -17.61 -7.21
N ALA A 107 -14.43 -18.01 -7.14
CA ALA A 107 -13.70 -18.35 -5.92
C ALA A 107 -13.72 -17.23 -4.88
N VAL A 108 -13.98 -17.61 -3.63
CA VAL A 108 -13.69 -16.80 -2.44
C VAL A 108 -12.30 -16.19 -2.61
N ILE A 109 -12.18 -14.87 -2.46
CA ILE A 109 -10.88 -14.19 -2.49
C ILE A 109 -9.99 -14.87 -1.46
N ASP A 110 -8.90 -15.48 -1.92
CA ASP A 110 -7.92 -16.06 -1.04
C ASP A 110 -7.07 -14.94 -0.44
N LEU A 111 -7.61 -14.30 0.61
CA LEU A 111 -6.96 -13.21 1.35
C LEU A 111 -5.57 -13.63 1.86
N ALA A 112 -5.31 -14.93 2.05
CA ALA A 112 -3.99 -15.41 2.45
C ALA A 112 -2.94 -15.22 1.34
N ARG A 113 -3.34 -15.04 0.08
CA ARG A 113 -2.41 -14.75 -1.04
C ARG A 113 -2.13 -13.27 -1.23
N LEU A 114 -2.96 -12.40 -0.66
CA LEU A 114 -2.82 -10.95 -0.81
C LEU A 114 -1.85 -10.43 0.25
N GLU A 115 -0.70 -9.93 -0.19
CA GLU A 115 0.37 -9.48 0.71
C GLU A 115 -0.10 -8.40 1.70
N TRP A 116 -0.89 -7.43 1.22
CA TRP A 116 -1.47 -6.35 2.03
C TRP A 116 -2.42 -6.83 3.12
N PHE A 117 -2.95 -8.06 3.03
CA PHE A 117 -3.78 -8.67 4.08
C PHE A 117 -2.97 -9.64 4.94
N ARG A 118 -2.22 -10.54 4.28
CA ARG A 118 -1.46 -11.62 4.93
C ARG A 118 -0.38 -11.06 5.85
N VAL A 119 0.39 -10.06 5.41
CA VAL A 119 1.53 -9.57 6.20
C VAL A 119 1.07 -8.88 7.49
N PRO A 120 0.16 -7.89 7.47
CA PRO A 120 -0.36 -7.29 8.71
C PRO A 120 -1.01 -8.31 9.65
N LYS A 121 -1.71 -9.31 9.11
CA LYS A 121 -2.27 -10.41 9.92
C LYS A 121 -1.20 -11.21 10.66
N GLN A 122 -0.05 -11.43 10.03
CA GLN A 122 1.04 -12.24 10.58
C GLN A 122 1.93 -11.44 11.53
N THR A 123 2.18 -10.18 11.23
CA THR A 123 3.12 -9.33 11.98
C THR A 123 2.43 -8.52 13.07
N GLY A 124 1.15 -8.18 12.91
CA GLY A 124 0.47 -7.20 13.75
C GLY A 124 0.90 -5.75 13.47
N GLU A 125 1.67 -5.52 12.41
CA GLU A 125 2.26 -4.22 12.06
C GLU A 125 1.68 -3.67 10.75
N PRO A 126 1.68 -2.33 10.55
CA PRO A 126 1.38 -1.72 9.26
C PRO A 126 2.30 -2.24 8.15
N HIS A 127 1.78 -2.31 6.93
CA HIS A 127 2.51 -2.82 5.77
C HIS A 127 2.19 -2.06 4.49
N ILE A 128 3.16 -1.99 3.57
CA ILE A 128 2.95 -1.50 2.21
C ILE A 128 3.26 -2.65 1.25
N ALA A 129 2.25 -3.09 0.50
CA ALA A 129 2.41 -4.08 -0.55
C ALA A 129 2.54 -3.42 -1.92
N GLY A 130 3.28 -4.08 -2.81
CA GLY A 130 3.45 -3.68 -4.20
C GLY A 130 4.84 -3.12 -4.53
N PRO A 131 5.06 -2.73 -5.80
CA PRO A 131 4.03 -2.53 -6.81
C PRO A 131 3.47 -3.85 -7.33
N PHE A 132 2.16 -3.88 -7.61
CA PHE A 132 1.50 -4.98 -8.31
C PHE A 132 0.41 -4.42 -9.23
N VAL A 133 0.06 -5.17 -10.28
CA VAL A 133 -1.13 -4.86 -11.08
C VAL A 133 -2.36 -5.27 -10.28
N ASP A 134 -3.21 -4.31 -9.96
CA ASP A 134 -4.45 -4.56 -9.23
C ASP A 134 -5.52 -5.13 -10.17
N TYR A 135 -5.44 -6.43 -10.42
CA TYR A 135 -6.43 -7.19 -11.18
C TYR A 135 -7.78 -7.32 -10.48
N LEU A 136 -7.89 -6.93 -9.20
CA LEU A 136 -9.16 -7.01 -8.48
C LEU A 136 -10.08 -5.86 -8.88
N CYS A 137 -9.52 -4.71 -9.27
CA CYS A 137 -10.33 -3.49 -9.34
C CYS A 137 -9.97 -2.56 -10.50
N SER A 138 -8.69 -2.19 -10.63
CA SER A 138 -8.28 -1.04 -11.46
C SER A 138 -7.49 -1.40 -12.72
N ASN A 139 -6.85 -2.58 -12.77
CA ASN A 139 -5.80 -2.93 -13.74
C ASN A 139 -4.64 -1.92 -13.82
N GLU A 140 -4.51 -1.06 -12.81
CA GLU A 140 -3.42 -0.10 -12.66
C GLU A 140 -2.30 -0.70 -11.80
N ILE A 141 -1.12 -0.10 -11.88
CA ILE A 141 -0.02 -0.46 -10.98
C ILE A 141 -0.20 0.28 -9.65
N THR A 142 -0.40 -0.48 -8.59
CA THR A 142 -0.86 0.01 -7.29
C THR A 142 0.11 -0.36 -6.17
N LEU A 143 0.18 0.51 -5.18
CA LEU A 143 0.72 0.23 -3.85
C LEU A 143 -0.43 0.30 -2.85
N THR A 144 -0.54 -0.70 -1.98
CA THR A 144 -1.59 -0.75 -0.95
C THR A 144 -0.94 -0.64 0.42
N SER A 145 -1.28 0.42 1.14
CA SER A 145 -0.93 0.61 2.54
C SER A 145 -2.03 0.00 3.41
N ALA A 146 -1.65 -0.78 4.42
CA ALA A 146 -2.57 -1.51 5.27
C ALA A 146 -2.20 -1.39 6.75
N ILE A 147 -3.17 -1.09 7.60
CA ILE A 147 -3.05 -1.12 9.06
C ILE A 147 -3.91 -2.26 9.61
N PRO A 148 -3.35 -3.19 10.41
CA PRO A 148 -4.13 -4.25 11.02
C PRO A 148 -5.08 -3.67 12.08
N VAL A 149 -6.33 -4.13 12.05
CA VAL A 149 -7.33 -3.81 13.07
C VAL A 149 -7.39 -4.97 14.03
N VAL A 150 -6.99 -4.74 15.29
CA VAL A 150 -6.91 -5.77 16.32
C VAL A 150 -7.78 -5.37 17.51
N VAL A 151 -8.83 -6.14 17.77
CA VAL A 151 -9.77 -5.87 18.85
C VAL A 151 -9.66 -6.97 19.90
N GLY A 152 -9.35 -6.60 21.14
CA GLY A 152 -9.23 -7.57 22.23
C GLY A 152 -8.12 -8.60 22.02
N GLY A 153 -7.10 -8.27 21.22
CA GLY A 153 -6.02 -9.18 20.84
C GLY A 153 -6.34 -10.11 19.66
N GLU A 154 -7.54 -10.01 19.07
CA GLU A 154 -7.94 -10.77 17.89
C GLU A 154 -7.82 -9.91 16.62
N PHE A 155 -7.20 -10.46 15.58
CA PHE A 155 -7.12 -9.80 14.28
C PHE A 155 -8.49 -9.80 13.59
N TRP A 156 -9.04 -8.60 13.39
CA TRP A 156 -10.38 -8.40 12.83
C TRP A 156 -10.35 -8.04 11.34
N GLY A 157 -9.22 -7.56 10.82
CA GLY A 157 -9.05 -7.24 9.41
C GLY A 157 -7.96 -6.21 9.19
N VAL A 158 -8.00 -5.53 8.05
CA VAL A 158 -7.10 -4.41 7.72
C VAL A 158 -7.89 -3.23 7.19
N ALA A 159 -7.56 -2.03 7.68
CA ALA A 159 -7.94 -0.79 7.02
C ALA A 159 -6.84 -0.44 6.01
N CYS A 160 -7.24 -0.05 4.81
CA CYS A 160 -6.31 0.09 3.70
C CYS A 160 -6.55 1.34 2.87
N ALA A 161 -5.49 1.80 2.24
CA ALA A 161 -5.53 2.83 1.20
C ALA A 161 -4.64 2.43 0.02
N ASP A 162 -5.12 2.67 -1.18
CA ASP A 162 -4.43 2.46 -2.44
C ASP A 162 -3.92 3.77 -3.00
N VAL A 163 -2.70 3.74 -3.51
CA VAL A 163 -2.13 4.79 -4.34
C VAL A 163 -1.68 4.20 -5.67
N LEU A 164 -1.89 4.94 -6.75
CA LEU A 164 -1.31 4.57 -8.04
C LEU A 164 0.19 4.89 -8.02
N VAL A 165 0.99 4.05 -8.67
CA VAL A 165 2.43 4.31 -8.83
C VAL A 165 2.68 5.66 -9.51
N ALA A 166 1.81 6.06 -10.44
CA ALA A 166 1.86 7.38 -11.07
C ALA A 166 1.86 8.53 -10.04
N GLY A 167 1.11 8.42 -8.94
CA GLY A 167 1.02 9.48 -7.92
C GLY A 167 2.31 9.65 -7.10
N ILE A 168 2.98 8.54 -6.76
CA ILE A 168 4.30 8.61 -6.11
C ILE A 168 5.38 9.04 -7.10
N GLU A 169 5.29 8.63 -8.36
CA GLU A 169 6.19 9.07 -9.42
C GLU A 169 6.16 10.58 -9.62
N GLU A 170 4.97 11.18 -9.75
CA GLU A 170 4.78 12.63 -9.85
C GLU A 170 5.38 13.40 -8.67
N SER A 171 5.27 12.82 -7.47
CA SER A 171 5.82 13.41 -6.24
C SER A 171 7.34 13.31 -6.19
N LEU A 172 7.89 12.15 -6.57
CA LEU A 172 9.29 11.80 -6.39
C LEU A 172 10.20 12.31 -7.53
N LEU A 173 9.79 12.15 -8.79
CA LEU A 173 10.63 12.45 -9.96
C LEU A 173 11.29 13.84 -9.92
N PRO A 174 10.62 14.93 -9.50
CA PRO A 174 11.25 16.25 -9.42
C PRO A 174 12.51 16.29 -8.57
N SER A 175 12.62 15.44 -7.54
CA SER A 175 13.77 15.38 -6.62
C SER A 175 14.94 14.53 -7.14
N ILE A 176 14.66 13.54 -7.99
CA ILE A 176 15.67 12.56 -8.46
C ILE A 176 16.00 12.64 -9.96
N ARG A 177 15.26 13.43 -10.76
CA ARG A 177 15.46 13.53 -12.23
C ARG A 177 16.85 13.97 -12.71
N GLY A 178 17.65 14.56 -11.82
CA GLY A 178 19.02 14.98 -12.12
C GLY A 178 20.06 13.90 -11.88
N ILE A 179 19.64 12.73 -11.40
CA ILE A 179 20.49 11.59 -11.09
C ILE A 179 20.31 10.53 -12.18
N ASP A 180 21.41 10.16 -12.83
CA ASP A 180 21.41 9.13 -13.87
C ASP A 180 21.05 7.78 -13.25
N SER A 181 20.08 7.09 -13.85
CA SER A 181 19.64 5.73 -13.48
C SER A 181 19.27 5.55 -11.99
N ALA A 182 18.63 6.55 -11.38
CA ALA A 182 18.06 6.42 -10.04
C ALA A 182 16.80 5.52 -10.05
N ALA A 183 16.61 4.77 -8.97
CA ALA A 183 15.41 3.96 -8.79
C ALA A 183 14.95 3.94 -7.34
N LEU A 184 13.65 4.12 -7.12
CA LEU A 184 12.98 3.77 -5.88
C LEU A 184 12.68 2.28 -5.92
N VAL A 185 13.12 1.54 -4.89
CA VAL A 185 12.82 0.11 -4.75
C VAL A 185 12.15 -0.18 -3.42
N ASN A 186 11.28 -1.20 -3.40
CA ASN A 186 10.71 -1.72 -2.16
C ASN A 186 11.67 -2.71 -1.45
N ALA A 187 11.26 -3.22 -0.29
CA ALA A 187 12.03 -4.20 0.50
C ALA A 187 12.33 -5.53 -0.23
N HIS A 188 11.61 -5.84 -1.32
CA HIS A 188 11.87 -7.02 -2.15
C HIS A 188 12.83 -6.74 -3.33
N GLY A 189 13.38 -5.53 -3.41
CA GLY A 189 14.22 -5.06 -4.51
C GLY A 189 13.43 -4.88 -5.81
N ARG A 190 12.12 -4.63 -5.74
CA ARG A 190 11.29 -4.32 -6.91
C ARG A 190 11.30 -2.82 -7.15
N VAL A 191 11.55 -2.42 -8.40
CA VAL A 191 11.47 -1.02 -8.84
C VAL A 191 10.04 -0.52 -8.74
N VAL A 192 9.86 0.64 -8.11
CA VAL A 192 8.59 1.37 -7.99
C VAL A 192 8.56 2.50 -9.02
N VAL A 193 9.60 3.34 -9.01
CA VAL A 193 9.82 4.49 -9.88
C VAL A 193 11.27 4.47 -10.34
N SER A 194 11.58 4.80 -11.60
CA SER A 194 12.96 4.88 -12.08
C SER A 194 13.16 6.03 -13.07
N THR A 195 14.37 6.61 -13.07
CA THR A 195 14.86 7.49 -14.13
C THR A 195 15.67 6.73 -15.19
N ASP A 196 15.88 5.43 -15.02
CA ASP A 196 16.58 4.56 -15.97
C ASP A 196 15.61 4.10 -17.08
N PRO A 197 15.85 4.44 -18.36
CA PRO A 197 14.96 4.04 -19.46
C PRO A 197 14.93 2.52 -19.69
N ASP A 198 15.92 1.78 -19.16
CA ASP A 198 15.99 0.32 -19.28
C ASP A 198 15.38 -0.42 -18.07
N ARG A 199 14.72 0.31 -17.14
CA ARG A 199 14.05 -0.28 -15.97
C ARG A 199 12.61 0.18 -15.83
N GLU A 200 11.72 -0.79 -15.77
CA GLU A 200 10.29 -0.55 -15.62
C GLU A 200 9.82 -0.83 -14.18
N THR A 201 8.68 -0.26 -13.81
CA THR A 201 8.01 -0.59 -12.54
C THR A 201 7.78 -2.10 -12.44
N GLY A 202 8.20 -2.70 -11.33
CA GLY A 202 8.13 -4.13 -11.09
C GLY A 202 9.40 -4.91 -11.45
N ASP A 203 10.37 -4.30 -12.13
CA ASP A 203 11.66 -4.95 -12.38
C ASP A 203 12.40 -5.28 -11.09
N ARG A 204 13.18 -6.37 -11.12
CA ARG A 204 14.01 -6.76 -9.97
C ARG A 204 15.40 -6.18 -10.10
N LEU A 205 15.78 -5.35 -9.13
CA LEU A 205 17.16 -4.99 -8.94
C LEU A 205 17.89 -6.09 -8.14
N ARG A 206 18.93 -6.68 -8.76
CA ARG A 206 19.75 -7.70 -8.12
C ARG A 206 20.56 -7.08 -6.97
N GLY A 207 20.73 -7.83 -5.88
CA GLY A 207 21.54 -7.44 -4.71
C GLY A 207 20.86 -6.66 -3.58
N LEU A 208 19.64 -6.15 -3.76
CA LEU A 208 18.94 -5.43 -2.69
C LEU A 208 17.97 -6.30 -1.86
N GLY A 209 17.80 -7.58 -2.21
CA GLY A 209 16.82 -8.48 -1.59
C GLY A 209 17.23 -9.96 -1.51
N SER A 210 18.50 -10.28 -1.66
CA SER A 210 19.07 -11.62 -1.44
C SER A 210 20.44 -11.48 -0.78
N GLU A 211 20.75 -12.35 0.18
CA GLU A 211 22.07 -12.41 0.87
C GLU A 211 23.24 -12.63 -0.10
N ASP A 212 22.97 -13.02 -1.34
CA ASP A 212 23.94 -13.10 -2.43
C ASP A 212 23.85 -11.87 -3.36
N SER A 213 24.65 -10.82 -3.11
CA SER A 213 25.48 -10.10 -4.10
C SER A 213 26.03 -8.79 -3.54
N ASP A 214 27.09 -8.91 -2.72
CA ASP A 214 27.88 -7.77 -2.22
C ASP A 214 28.51 -6.92 -3.34
N ALA A 215 28.72 -7.47 -4.53
CA ALA A 215 29.45 -6.80 -5.61
C ALA A 215 28.65 -5.68 -6.31
N ASP A 216 27.36 -5.89 -6.58
CA ASP A 216 26.53 -4.90 -7.29
C ASP A 216 26.06 -3.78 -6.34
N VAL A 217 25.81 -4.11 -5.06
CA VAL A 217 25.47 -3.15 -3.99
C VAL A 217 26.64 -2.22 -3.70
N ALA A 218 27.88 -2.73 -3.74
CA ALA A 218 29.10 -1.95 -3.53
C ALA A 218 29.35 -0.91 -4.62
N ALA A 219 28.70 -1.02 -5.78
CA ALA A 219 28.79 -0.06 -6.88
C ALA A 219 27.67 1.00 -6.87
N MET A 220 26.78 0.98 -5.86
CA MET A 220 25.65 1.90 -5.76
C MET A 220 25.73 2.85 -4.56
N HIS A 221 25.18 4.05 -4.73
CA HIS A 221 24.70 4.88 -3.64
C HIS A 221 23.33 4.36 -3.23
N ILE A 222 23.11 4.14 -1.93
CA ILE A 222 21.85 3.61 -1.40
C ILE A 222 21.46 4.45 -0.20
N VAL A 223 20.26 5.04 -0.26
CA VAL A 223 19.64 5.71 0.88
C VAL A 223 18.34 5.00 1.19
N ARG A 224 18.17 4.58 2.44
CA ARG A 224 16.99 3.85 2.92
C ARG A 224 16.10 4.76 3.74
N SER A 225 14.79 4.61 3.59
CA SER A 225 13.86 5.13 4.58
C SER A 225 14.04 4.37 5.90
N GLU A 226 13.97 5.09 7.01
CA GLU A 226 13.92 4.49 8.35
C GLU A 226 12.50 4.09 8.77
N ARG A 227 11.49 4.55 8.01
CA ARG A 227 10.07 4.45 8.36
C ARG A 227 9.29 3.51 7.47
N TYR A 228 9.63 3.49 6.19
CA TYR A 228 8.93 2.71 5.17
C TYR A 228 9.88 1.74 4.46
N PRO A 229 9.37 0.65 3.87
CA PRO A 229 10.18 -0.39 3.25
C PRO A 229 10.72 0.02 1.87
N PHE A 230 11.31 1.21 1.77
CA PHE A 230 11.82 1.77 0.52
C PHE A 230 13.29 2.18 0.61
N ALA A 231 13.96 2.09 -0.53
CA ALA A 231 15.29 2.62 -0.73
C ALA A 231 15.38 3.34 -2.09
N LEU A 232 16.11 4.44 -2.13
CA LEU A 232 16.55 5.07 -3.36
C LEU A 232 17.97 4.62 -3.65
N VAL A 233 18.19 4.21 -4.89
CA VAL A 233 19.47 3.71 -5.36
C VAL A 233 19.88 4.37 -6.66
N ALA A 234 21.18 4.60 -6.81
CA ALA A 234 21.78 5.08 -8.05
C ALA A 234 23.21 4.51 -8.20
N PRO A 235 23.76 4.38 -9.41
CA PRO A 235 25.18 4.07 -9.62
C PRO A 235 26.10 5.09 -8.92
N ARG A 236 27.31 4.66 -8.53
CA ARG A 236 28.33 5.52 -7.92
C ARG A 236 29.13 6.37 -8.89
#